data_AF-A0A8J3JKI6-F1
#
_entry.id   AF-A0A8J3JKI6-F1
#
_cell.length_a   1.000
_cell.length_b   1.000
_cell.length_c   1.000
_cell.angle_alpha   90.00
_cell.angle_beta   90.00
_cell.angle_gamma   90.00
#
_symmetry.space_group_name_H-M   'P 1'
#
loop_
_entity.id
_entity.type
_entity.pdbx_description
1 polymer ?
#
loop_
_entity_poly.entity_id
_entity_poly.type
_entity_poly.pdbx_seq_one_letter_code
_entity_poly.pdbx_strand_id
1 'polypeptide(L)'
;MFHYALSDDAWCVELSEARPVAKPRVDVPGALTHVHGPAFIVAMVPDEDPDLEPTIHIRAQDERVVPFEIMRWFMEEASDQVARCRAAMAAEFGSSDHSHPSS
;
A
#
# COMPACT_ATOMS: atom_id res chain seq x y z
N MET A 1 5.44 15.57 -16.53
CA MET A 1 4.35 14.74 -15.98
C MET A 1 4.61 13.32 -16.43
N PHE A 2 5.26 12.53 -15.59
CA PHE A 2 5.55 11.12 -15.89
C PHE A 2 4.38 10.30 -15.36
N HIS A 3 3.56 9.78 -16.26
CA HIS A 3 2.63 8.70 -15.95
C HIS A 3 3.44 7.41 -15.94
N TYR A 4 3.82 6.95 -14.76
CA TYR A 4 4.17 5.54 -14.60
C TYR A 4 2.84 4.80 -14.53
N ALA A 5 2.56 3.99 -15.55
CA ALA A 5 1.59 2.92 -15.40
C ALA A 5 2.15 2.02 -14.30
N LEU A 6 1.69 2.23 -13.05
CA LEU A 6 1.70 1.14 -12.09
C LEU A 6 0.99 -0.01 -12.80
N SER A 7 1.60 -1.19 -12.81
CA SER A 7 0.85 -2.41 -13.11
C SER A 7 -0.40 -2.39 -12.22
N ASP A 8 -1.57 -2.67 -12.77
CA ASP A 8 -2.87 -2.60 -12.06
C ASP A 8 -2.90 -3.53 -10.83
N ASP A 9 -1.89 -4.40 -10.70
CA ASP A 9 -1.76 -5.45 -9.68
C ASP A 9 -0.70 -5.13 -8.59
N ALA A 10 0.07 -4.03 -8.71
CA ALA A 10 1.08 -3.67 -7.72
C ALA A 10 0.44 -3.15 -6.42
N TRP A 11 0.73 -3.82 -5.31
CA TRP A 11 0.21 -3.44 -3.99
C TRP A 11 0.93 -2.20 -3.45
N CYS A 12 0.18 -1.22 -2.97
CA CYS A 12 0.75 0.04 -2.46
C CYS A 12 0.28 0.36 -1.03
N VAL A 13 1.20 0.90 -0.22
CA VAL A 13 0.89 1.50 1.08
C VAL A 13 1.15 2.99 0.99
N GLU A 14 0.12 3.79 1.23
CA GLU A 14 0.19 5.24 1.07
C GLU A 14 0.16 5.94 2.42
N LEU A 15 1.09 6.90 2.61
CA LEU A 15 1.00 7.90 3.66
C LEU A 15 0.47 9.20 3.05
N SER A 16 -0.74 9.56 3.46
CA SER A 16 -1.47 10.72 2.98
C SER A 16 -1.81 11.69 4.10
N GLU A 17 -1.98 12.96 3.76
CA GLU A 17 -2.52 13.96 4.68
C GLU A 17 -3.96 13.59 5.07
N ALA A 18 -4.27 13.53 6.37
CA ALA A 18 -5.65 13.38 6.84
C ALA A 18 -6.37 14.73 6.74
N ARG A 19 -7.27 14.88 5.79
CA ARG A 19 -8.02 16.13 5.56
C ARG A 19 -9.38 16.08 6.24
N PRO A 20 -9.78 17.10 7.01
CA PRO A 20 -11.11 17.14 7.60
C PRO A 20 -12.21 17.05 6.54
N VAL A 21 -13.28 16.32 6.84
CA VAL A 21 -14.47 16.30 5.97
C VAL A 21 -15.19 17.64 6.10
N ALA A 22 -15.40 18.35 4.98
CA ALA A 22 -16.00 19.69 4.98
C ALA A 22 -17.42 19.74 5.57
N LYS A 23 -18.16 18.64 5.51
CA LYS A 23 -19.45 18.46 6.18
C LYS A 23 -19.44 17.11 6.88
N PRO A 24 -19.03 17.05 8.16
CA PRO A 24 -19.11 15.82 8.93
C PRO A 24 -20.58 15.36 8.96
N ARG A 25 -20.85 14.08 8.65
CA ARG A 25 -22.17 13.49 8.94
C ARG A 25 -22.27 13.26 10.43
N VAL A 26 -22.70 14.30 11.15
CA VAL A 26 -22.86 14.30 12.62
C VAL A 26 -23.93 13.30 13.08
N ASP A 27 -24.79 12.88 12.15
CA ASP A 27 -25.94 12.01 12.34
C ASP A 27 -25.64 10.49 12.24
N VAL A 28 -24.42 10.09 11.84
CA VAL A 28 -24.04 8.67 11.70
C VAL A 28 -22.93 8.31 12.69
N PRO A 29 -23.18 7.43 13.68
CA PRO A 29 -22.13 6.89 14.55
C PRO A 29 -21.02 6.23 13.72
N GLY A 30 -19.78 6.65 13.92
CA GLY A 30 -18.62 6.14 13.17
C GLY A 30 -18.39 6.81 11.81
N ALA A 31 -19.09 7.91 11.49
CA ALA A 31 -18.77 8.72 10.33
C ALA A 31 -17.31 9.19 10.37
N LEU A 32 -16.58 8.97 9.28
CA LEU A 32 -15.21 9.45 9.13
C LEU A 32 -15.19 10.98 9.26
N THR A 33 -14.38 11.48 10.18
CA THR A 33 -14.15 12.92 10.37
C THR A 33 -13.07 13.45 9.43
N HIS A 34 -12.30 12.55 8.83
CA HIS A 34 -11.21 12.85 7.90
C HIS A 34 -11.30 11.95 6.66
N VAL A 35 -10.86 12.47 5.52
CA VAL A 35 -10.60 11.73 4.29
C VAL A 35 -9.11 11.76 3.96
N HIS A 36 -8.66 10.79 3.17
CA HIS A 36 -7.32 10.80 2.61
C HIS A 36 -7.17 11.96 1.62
N GLY A 37 -6.21 12.83 1.90
CA GLY A 37 -5.66 13.78 0.93
C GLY A 37 -4.70 13.10 -0.04
N PRO A 38 -3.97 13.87 -0.85
CA PRO A 38 -2.94 13.33 -1.72
C PRO A 38 -1.87 12.58 -0.91
N ALA A 39 -1.50 11.37 -1.37
CA ALA A 39 -0.37 10.64 -0.84
C ALA A 39 0.93 11.41 -1.10
N PHE A 40 1.78 11.49 -0.09
CA PHE A 40 3.08 12.15 -0.17
C PHE A 40 4.25 11.19 0.05
N ILE A 41 4.00 10.00 0.63
CA ILE A 41 4.89 8.84 0.58
C ILE A 41 4.08 7.65 0.11
N VAL A 42 4.63 6.86 -0.80
CA VAL A 42 4.03 5.61 -1.28
C VAL A 42 5.09 4.53 -1.21
N ALA A 43 4.82 3.46 -0.46
CA ALA A 43 5.58 2.23 -0.53
C ALA A 43 4.96 1.36 -1.62
N MET A 44 5.76 1.03 -2.62
CA MET A 44 5.42 0.17 -3.73
C MET A 44 5.96 -1.22 -3.45
N VAL A 45 5.05 -2.20 -3.37
CA VAL A 45 5.40 -3.62 -3.24
C VAL A 45 5.29 -4.25 -4.62
N PRO A 46 6.42 -4.65 -5.23
CA PRO A 46 6.38 -5.36 -6.50
C PRO A 46 5.70 -6.71 -6.31
N ASP A 47 4.68 -6.97 -7.10
CA ASP A 47 3.94 -8.23 -7.13
C ASP A 47 4.40 -9.11 -8.31
N GLU A 48 5.18 -8.56 -9.24
CA GLU A 48 5.72 -9.27 -10.40
C GLU A 48 6.88 -10.22 -10.05
N ASP A 49 7.62 -9.93 -8.98
CA ASP A 49 8.76 -10.71 -8.51
C ASP A 49 8.91 -10.57 -6.98
N PRO A 50 8.74 -11.67 -6.21
CA PRO A 50 8.80 -11.64 -4.75
C PRO A 50 10.19 -11.32 -4.20
N ASP A 51 11.25 -11.49 -4.99
CA ASP A 51 12.64 -11.24 -4.58
C ASP A 51 13.03 -9.76 -4.71
N LEU A 52 12.19 -8.94 -5.34
CA LEU A 52 12.40 -7.49 -5.40
C LEU A 52 12.11 -6.84 -4.05
N GLU A 53 12.94 -5.86 -3.71
CA GLU A 53 12.76 -5.03 -2.52
C GLU A 53 11.68 -3.96 -2.77
N PRO A 54 10.87 -3.61 -1.76
CA PRO A 54 9.89 -2.54 -1.88
C PRO A 54 10.58 -1.20 -2.15
N THR A 55 9.93 -0.35 -2.93
CA THR A 55 10.45 0.99 -3.24
C THR A 55 9.62 2.07 -2.56
N ILE A 56 10.29 3.08 -1.98
CA ILE A 56 9.63 4.21 -1.33
C ILE A 56 9.66 5.42 -2.26
N HIS A 57 8.48 5.86 -2.70
CA HIS A 57 8.30 7.06 -3.52
C HIS A 57 7.86 8.23 -2.65
N ILE A 58 8.68 9.27 -2.58
CA ILE A 58 8.37 10.50 -1.83
C ILE A 58 7.94 11.58 -2.83
N ARG A 59 6.67 11.99 -2.77
CA ARG A 59 6.04 12.98 -3.66
C ARG A 59 5.67 14.26 -2.92
N ALA A 60 6.60 14.75 -2.11
CA ALA A 60 6.43 16.00 -1.39
C ALA A 60 6.72 17.19 -2.33
N GLN A 61 5.72 18.03 -2.60
CA GLN A 61 5.91 19.27 -3.38
C GLN A 61 6.70 20.32 -2.58
N ASP A 62 6.55 20.30 -1.25
CA ASP A 62 7.23 21.15 -0.27
C ASP A 62 7.82 20.29 0.85
N GLU A 63 8.57 20.89 1.78
CA GLU A 63 9.03 20.21 3.00
C GLU A 63 7.84 19.61 3.77
N ARG A 64 7.95 18.34 4.15
CA ARG A 64 6.97 17.62 4.98
C ARG A 64 7.65 17.12 6.24
N VAL A 65 7.15 17.56 7.39
CA VAL A 65 7.57 17.05 8.69
C VAL A 65 6.67 15.88 9.07
N VAL A 66 7.21 14.67 9.05
CA VAL A 66 6.53 13.46 9.50
C VAL A 66 7.06 13.09 10.90
N PRO A 67 6.20 12.98 11.92
CA PRO A 67 6.64 12.52 13.23
C PRO A 67 7.28 11.13 13.12
N PHE A 68 8.37 10.92 13.87
CA PHE A 68 9.12 9.66 13.83
C PHE A 68 8.25 8.43 14.05
N GLU A 69 7.34 8.46 15.03
CA GLU A 69 6.44 7.33 15.30
C GLU A 69 5.52 7.00 14.12
N ILE A 70 5.10 8.00 13.35
CA ILE A 70 4.27 7.79 12.15
C ILE A 70 5.08 7.19 11.03
N MET A 71 6.33 7.66 10.83
CA MET A 71 7.23 7.06 9.86
C MET A 71 7.57 5.61 10.23
N ARG A 72 7.84 5.34 11.51
CA ARG A 72 8.11 3.98 12.02
C ARG A 72 6.92 3.06 11.75
N TRP A 73 5.72 3.47 12.15
CA TRP A 73 4.49 2.71 11.89
C TRP A 73 4.28 2.48 10.39
N PHE A 74 4.48 3.48 9.54
CA PHE A 74 4.34 3.33 8.10
C PHE A 74 5.31 2.28 7.51
N MET A 75 6.56 2.27 7.96
CA MET A 75 7.54 1.27 7.53
C MET A 75 7.19 -0.15 8.03
N GLU A 76 6.59 -0.26 9.21
CA GLU A 76 6.05 -1.52 9.74
C GLU A 76 4.91 -2.04 8.85
N GLU A 77 3.93 -1.19 8.51
CA GLU A 77 2.84 -1.56 7.60
C GLU A 77 3.36 -1.96 6.21
N ALA A 78 4.34 -1.24 5.66
CA ALA A 78 4.96 -1.60 4.39
C ALA A 78 5.61 -2.98 4.45
N SER A 79 6.33 -3.28 5.54
CA SER A 79 6.97 -4.59 5.76
C SER A 79 5.94 -5.72 5.86
N ASP A 80 4.84 -5.47 6.58
CA ASP A 80 3.74 -6.43 6.71
C ASP A 80 3.08 -6.71 5.35
N GLN A 81 2.88 -5.70 4.51
CA GLN A 81 2.32 -5.90 3.18
C GLN A 81 3.27 -6.67 2.26
N VAL A 82 4.58 -6.42 2.31
CA VAL A 82 5.58 -7.23 1.58
C VAL A 82 5.49 -8.70 1.98
N ALA A 83 5.43 -8.97 3.29
CA ALA A 83 5.30 -10.34 3.79
C ALA A 83 4.02 -11.02 3.29
N ARG A 84 2.89 -10.31 3.27
CA ARG A 84 1.61 -10.82 2.74
C ARG A 84 1.66 -11.06 1.23
N CYS A 85 2.23 -10.15 0.44
CA CYS A 85 2.36 -10.31 -1.01
C CYS A 85 3.23 -11.53 -1.35
N ARG A 86 4.38 -11.68 -0.68
CA ARG A 86 5.27 -12.86 -0.86
C ARG A 86 4.56 -14.16 -0.49
N ALA A 87 3.79 -14.17 0.59
CA ALA A 87 3.02 -15.34 1.00
C ALA A 87 1.90 -15.69 0.01
N ALA A 88 1.19 -14.70 -0.52
CA ALA A 88 0.15 -14.87 -1.52
C ALA A 88 0.72 -15.46 -2.82
N MET A 89 1.79 -14.87 -3.36
CA MET A 89 2.48 -15.41 -4.54
C MET A 89 2.95 -16.86 -4.33
N ALA A 90 3.61 -17.14 -3.20
CA ALA A 90 4.07 -18.50 -2.90
C ALA A 90 2.92 -19.53 -2.89
N ALA A 91 1.73 -19.15 -2.43
CA ALA A 91 0.55 -20.00 -2.46
C ALA A 91 0.02 -20.24 -3.89
N GLU A 92 0.07 -19.23 -4.77
CA GLU A 92 -0.36 -19.36 -6.16
C GLU A 92 0.59 -20.24 -6.98
N PHE A 93 1.90 -20.06 -6.84
CA PHE A 93 2.89 -20.92 -7.49
C PHE A 93 2.88 -22.36 -6.95
N GLY A 94 2.52 -22.55 -5.67
CA GLY A 94 2.35 -23.87 -5.06
C GLY A 94 1.03 -24.59 -5.42
N SER A 95 0.03 -23.88 -5.94
CA SER A 95 -1.26 -24.49 -6.35
C SER A 95 -1.26 -25.06 -7.77
N SER A 96 -0.23 -24.75 -8.57
CA SER A 96 -0.13 -25.16 -9.97
C SER A 96 0.29 -26.62 -10.19
N ASP A 97 0.67 -27.35 -9.14
CA ASP A 97 1.31 -28.67 -9.26
C ASP A 97 0.37 -29.86 -8.98
N HIS A 98 -0.96 -29.67 -8.91
CA HIS A 98 -1.92 -30.74 -8.63
C HIS A 98 -3.02 -30.84 -9.71
N SER A 99 -2.63 -31.12 -10.95
CA SER A 99 -3.57 -31.61 -11.98
C SER A 99 -2.90 -32.53 -12.99
N HIS A 100 -2.66 -33.77 -12.59
CA HIS A 100 -2.64 -34.91 -13.51
C HIS A 100 -3.45 -36.07 -12.89
N PRO A 101 -4.67 -36.37 -13.37
CA PRO A 101 -5.31 -37.64 -13.04
C PRO A 101 -4.73 -38.72 -13.96
N SER A 102 -3.93 -39.62 -13.39
CA SER A 102 -3.54 -40.86 -14.07
C SER A 102 -4.78 -41.74 -14.29
N SER A 103 -4.93 -42.17 -15.53
CA SER A 103 -5.95 -43.12 -16.02
C SER A 103 -5.75 -44.54 -15.50
#